data_AF-A0A8J1Z637-F1
#
_entry.id   AF-A0A8J1Z637-F1
#
_cell.length_a   1.000
_cell.length_b   1.000
_cell.length_c   1.000
_cell.angle_alpha   90.00
_cell.angle_beta   90.00
_cell.angle_gamma   90.00
#
_symmetry.space_group_name_H-M   'P 1'
#
loop_
_entity.id
_entity.type
_entity.pdbx_description
1 polymer ?
#
loop_
_entity_poly.entity_id
_entity_poly.type
_entity_poly.pdbx_seq_one_letter_code
_entity_poly.pdbx_strand_id
1 'polypeptide(L)'
;MGKKGKGKKEKITGTPEVIKFKGTKEFQLLKECVSIQESLPFVASDILDDLSFRKVARFLNMLGLLTTFVKGDSTKEYRFKLHHSLADPPPQYFPQGYPASLIKVARAITASTQVSYNGRDFDYNEMAPELAAKSEEFLKSLDTSMTTLASAFETEMKADFPSGLKKFNQDMQKKLGDFDKAWTEYEKMYLTAKNHIDSEVLRQVTTLVDIEKKLTDAENKLDIPHKQEYENLFTREIEGIIHDNWSFVVGVSEELKSKTFYDNAVPLAEACVFYESKVTPEWLEQCKYVIKDYLELRIYVANLPTQRMYLEFDKNTAFLRLLKKFHASVHTAEEAFTFVDQLPKNMKQSNHMTRKLLEPDLIRLKTINATGS
;
A
#
# COMPACT_ATOMS: atom_id res chain seq x y z
N MET A 1 11.51 -14.55 -66.60
CA MET A 1 10.67 -15.05 -65.49
C MET A 1 11.58 -15.70 -64.44
N GLY A 2 11.84 -15.02 -63.33
CA GLY A 2 12.77 -15.49 -62.29
C GLY A 2 12.12 -16.49 -61.33
N LYS A 3 12.78 -17.64 -61.12
CA LYS A 3 12.40 -18.64 -60.12
C LYS A 3 12.60 -18.06 -58.71
N LYS A 4 11.49 -17.81 -58.00
CA LYS A 4 11.46 -17.50 -56.57
C LYS A 4 12.14 -18.64 -55.80
N GLY A 5 13.22 -18.33 -55.09
CA GLY A 5 13.90 -19.25 -54.18
C GLY A 5 12.94 -19.72 -53.08
N LYS A 6 12.72 -21.04 -53.00
CA LYS A 6 12.10 -21.66 -51.84
C LYS A 6 13.04 -21.45 -50.65
N GLY A 7 12.59 -20.67 -49.65
CA GLY A 7 13.27 -20.54 -48.37
C GLY A 7 13.60 -21.92 -47.82
N LYS A 8 14.89 -22.16 -47.56
CA LYS A 8 15.42 -23.39 -46.99
C LYS A 8 14.79 -23.53 -45.60
N LYS A 9 13.82 -24.43 -45.43
CA LYS A 9 13.32 -24.80 -44.09
C LYS A 9 14.53 -25.32 -43.31
N GLU A 10 14.88 -24.65 -42.21
CA GLU A 10 15.91 -25.12 -41.30
C GLU A 10 15.59 -26.57 -40.92
N LYS A 11 16.56 -27.47 -41.09
CA LYS A 11 16.41 -28.86 -40.67
C LYS A 11 16.24 -28.85 -39.16
N ILE A 12 15.08 -29.28 -38.67
CA ILE A 12 14.85 -29.47 -37.25
C ILE A 12 15.66 -30.71 -36.85
N THR A 13 16.80 -30.50 -36.21
CA THR A 13 17.63 -31.54 -35.58
C THR A 13 17.11 -31.85 -34.18
N GLY A 14 17.48 -33.01 -33.64
CA GLY A 14 17.23 -33.40 -32.25
C GLY A 14 16.46 -34.72 -32.11
N THR A 15 16.39 -35.24 -30.88
CA THR A 15 15.52 -36.38 -30.56
C THR A 15 14.04 -35.99 -30.74
N PRO A 16 13.10 -36.95 -30.93
CA PRO A 16 11.67 -36.63 -31.08
C PRO A 16 11.11 -35.76 -29.93
N GLU A 17 11.59 -35.95 -28.71
CA GLU A 17 11.22 -35.16 -27.54
C GLU A 17 11.69 -33.71 -27.66
N VAL A 18 12.93 -33.49 -28.10
CA VAL A 18 13.50 -32.15 -28.34
C VAL A 18 12.75 -31.43 -29.47
N ILE A 19 12.41 -32.14 -30.55
CA ILE A 19 11.61 -31.59 -31.65
C ILE A 19 10.24 -31.11 -31.14
N LYS A 20 9.58 -31.92 -30.30
CA LYS A 20 8.30 -31.56 -29.68
C LYS A 20 8.48 -30.34 -28.76
N PHE A 21 9.52 -30.31 -27.94
CA PHE A 21 9.83 -29.20 -27.04
C PHE A 21 10.07 -27.88 -27.79
N LYS A 22 10.76 -27.90 -28.94
CA LYS A 22 10.97 -26.71 -29.78
C LYS A 22 9.67 -26.05 -30.27
N GLY A 23 8.56 -26.78 -30.29
CA GLY A 23 7.22 -26.28 -30.62
C GLY A 23 6.43 -25.72 -29.44
N THR A 24 6.98 -25.75 -28.22
CA THR A 24 6.30 -25.32 -26.99
C THR A 24 6.50 -23.84 -26.69
N LYS A 25 5.67 -23.27 -25.80
CA LYS A 25 5.79 -21.86 -25.39
C LYS A 25 7.07 -21.63 -24.58
N GLU A 26 7.50 -22.63 -23.85
CA GLU A 26 8.63 -22.59 -22.94
C GLU A 26 9.94 -22.48 -23.70
N PHE A 27 10.06 -23.18 -24.83
CA PHE A 27 11.18 -22.98 -25.74
C PHE A 27 11.20 -21.57 -26.36
N GLN A 28 10.04 -20.97 -26.62
CA GLN A 28 9.98 -19.57 -27.09
C GLN A 28 10.41 -18.58 -26.00
N LEU A 29 10.04 -18.83 -24.74
CA LEU A 29 10.52 -18.04 -23.60
C LEU A 29 12.05 -18.13 -23.47
N LEU A 30 12.64 -19.32 -23.61
CA LEU A 30 14.09 -19.48 -23.60
C LEU A 30 14.76 -18.70 -24.74
N LYS A 31 14.22 -18.79 -25.96
CA LYS A 31 14.69 -17.99 -27.12
C LYS A 31 14.66 -16.50 -26.84
N GLU A 32 13.57 -16.02 -26.25
CA GLU A 32 13.39 -14.61 -25.96
C GLU A 32 14.31 -14.13 -24.84
N CYS A 33 14.51 -14.93 -23.78
CA CYS A 33 15.52 -14.68 -22.74
C CYS A 33 16.92 -14.49 -23.35
N VAL A 34 17.34 -15.42 -24.21
CA VAL A 34 18.64 -15.34 -24.90
C VAL A 34 18.71 -14.11 -25.80
N SER A 35 17.67 -13.83 -26.59
CA SER A 35 17.64 -12.67 -27.47
C SER A 35 17.69 -11.33 -26.74
N ILE A 36 17.11 -11.23 -25.54
CA ILE A 36 17.10 -9.99 -24.77
C ILE A 36 18.43 -9.78 -24.03
N GLN A 37 19.11 -10.87 -23.64
CA GLN A 37 20.34 -10.84 -22.85
C GLN A 37 21.40 -9.89 -23.39
N GLU A 38 21.69 -9.93 -24.70
CA GLU A 38 22.72 -9.09 -25.32
C GLU A 38 22.46 -7.59 -25.16
N SER A 39 21.22 -7.22 -24.80
CA SER A 39 20.77 -5.85 -24.65
C SER A 39 20.35 -5.49 -23.22
N LEU A 40 20.60 -6.39 -22.25
CA LEU A 40 20.34 -6.13 -20.85
C LEU A 40 21.42 -5.20 -20.26
N PRO A 41 21.02 -4.15 -19.55
CA PRO A 41 21.96 -3.32 -18.78
C PRO A 41 22.45 -4.08 -17.54
N PHE A 42 23.62 -3.70 -17.05
CA PHE A 42 24.07 -4.05 -15.70
C PHE A 42 23.31 -3.18 -14.70
N VAL A 43 22.39 -3.78 -13.94
CA VAL A 43 21.49 -3.02 -13.05
C VAL A 43 22.23 -2.38 -11.88
N ALA A 44 23.40 -2.90 -11.51
CA ALA A 44 24.22 -2.36 -10.44
C ALA A 44 24.96 -1.06 -10.84
N SER A 45 25.46 -0.98 -12.08
CA SER A 45 26.34 0.11 -12.53
C SER A 45 25.70 1.06 -13.54
N ASP A 46 24.83 0.56 -14.42
CA ASP A 46 24.39 1.33 -15.58
C ASP A 46 23.31 2.34 -15.21
N ILE A 47 23.20 3.39 -16.02
CA ILE A 47 22.05 4.29 -15.96
C ILE A 47 20.86 3.57 -16.57
N LEU A 48 19.82 3.31 -15.77
CA LEU A 48 18.61 2.62 -16.21
C LEU A 48 17.58 3.63 -16.70
N ASP A 49 17.64 3.96 -17.99
CA ASP A 49 16.55 4.66 -18.66
C ASP A 49 15.28 3.78 -18.72
N ASP A 50 14.14 4.39 -19.08
CA ASP A 50 12.85 3.69 -19.11
C ASP A 50 12.85 2.48 -20.06
N LEU A 51 13.58 2.57 -21.18
CA LEU A 51 13.67 1.49 -22.15
C LEU A 51 14.46 0.30 -21.59
N SER A 52 15.63 0.56 -21.00
CA SER A 52 16.50 -0.45 -20.39
C SER A 52 15.82 -1.10 -19.20
N PHE A 53 15.12 -0.31 -18.38
CA PHE A 53 14.33 -0.83 -17.28
C PHE A 53 13.19 -1.75 -17.75
N ARG A 54 12.50 -1.40 -18.85
CA ARG A 54 11.47 -2.28 -19.45
C ARG A 54 12.06 -3.60 -19.95
N LYS A 55 13.28 -3.61 -20.49
CA LYS A 55 13.96 -4.84 -20.91
C LYS A 55 14.26 -5.75 -19.71
N VAL A 56 14.78 -5.19 -18.62
CA VAL A 56 15.01 -5.92 -17.37
C VAL A 56 13.70 -6.50 -16.83
N ALA A 57 12.64 -5.69 -16.76
CA ALA A 57 11.33 -6.15 -16.31
C ALA A 57 10.77 -7.29 -17.19
N ARG A 58 10.94 -7.20 -18.52
CA ARG A 58 10.55 -8.26 -19.46
C ARG A 58 11.34 -9.54 -19.21
N PHE A 59 12.66 -9.45 -19.02
CA PHE A 59 13.51 -10.60 -18.71
C PHE A 59 13.10 -11.29 -17.41
N LEU A 60 12.91 -10.53 -16.34
CA LEU A 60 12.44 -11.03 -15.05
C LEU A 60 11.06 -11.69 -15.13
N ASN A 61 10.14 -11.12 -15.92
CA ASN A 61 8.83 -11.73 -16.14
C ASN A 61 8.96 -13.11 -16.82
N MET A 62 9.82 -13.23 -17.83
CA MET A 62 10.08 -14.52 -18.48
C MET A 62 10.71 -15.54 -17.53
N LEU A 63 11.65 -15.12 -16.68
CA LEU A 63 12.21 -16.00 -15.64
C LEU A 63 11.12 -16.52 -14.70
N GLY A 64 10.17 -15.68 -14.27
CA GLY A 64 9.06 -16.13 -13.42
C GLY A 64 8.15 -17.16 -14.10
N LEU A 65 7.92 -17.00 -15.41
CA LEU A 65 7.18 -17.99 -16.21
C LEU A 65 7.96 -19.31 -16.34
N LEU A 66 9.28 -19.24 -16.54
CA LEU A 66 10.15 -20.42 -16.59
C LEU A 66 10.20 -21.15 -15.24
N THR A 67 10.21 -20.44 -14.11
CA THR A 67 10.12 -21.05 -12.77
C THR A 67 8.83 -21.86 -12.60
N THR A 68 7.72 -21.37 -13.15
CA THR A 68 6.43 -22.08 -13.13
C THR A 68 6.52 -23.39 -13.92
N PHE A 69 7.19 -23.37 -15.08
CA PHE A 69 7.38 -24.55 -15.91
C PHE A 69 8.21 -25.64 -15.23
N VAL A 70 9.30 -25.27 -14.56
CA VAL A 70 10.15 -26.24 -13.84
C VAL A 70 9.59 -26.68 -12.49
N LYS A 71 8.37 -26.24 -12.14
CA LYS A 71 7.73 -26.50 -10.85
C LYS A 71 8.63 -26.05 -9.68
N GLY A 72 9.11 -24.81 -9.74
CA GLY A 72 9.84 -24.21 -8.63
C GLY A 72 8.95 -24.08 -7.40
N ASP A 73 9.41 -24.57 -6.26
CA ASP A 73 8.74 -24.44 -4.97
C ASP A 73 9.13 -23.10 -4.32
N SER A 74 8.53 -22.01 -4.79
CA SER A 74 8.65 -20.70 -4.14
C SER A 74 7.27 -20.19 -3.73
N THR A 75 7.04 -20.10 -2.43
CA THR A 75 5.83 -19.49 -1.87
C THR A 75 6.14 -18.05 -1.44
N LYS A 76 5.75 -17.08 -2.26
CA LYS A 76 5.96 -15.64 -1.98
C LYS A 76 4.87 -15.01 -1.09
N GLU A 77 4.26 -15.81 -0.22
CA GLU A 77 3.21 -15.37 0.72
C GLU A 77 3.68 -14.29 1.69
N TYR A 78 4.99 -14.23 1.97
CA TYR A 78 5.57 -13.20 2.84
C TYR A 78 5.25 -11.79 2.33
N ARG A 79 5.05 -11.59 1.01
CA ARG A 79 4.65 -10.29 0.44
C ARG A 79 3.32 -9.79 0.98
N PHE A 80 2.39 -10.70 1.31
CA PHE A 80 1.10 -10.35 1.92
C PHE A 80 1.23 -10.18 3.43
N LYS A 81 2.02 -11.04 4.08
CA LYS A 81 2.21 -11.02 5.54
C LYS A 81 3.00 -9.79 6.01
N LEU A 82 3.93 -9.31 5.19
CA LEU A 82 4.79 -8.15 5.45
C LEU A 82 4.29 -6.88 4.73
N HIS A 83 3.01 -6.82 4.36
CA HIS A 83 2.41 -5.61 3.82
C HIS A 83 1.46 -5.01 4.85
N HIS A 84 1.59 -3.71 5.12
CA HIS A 84 0.73 -3.05 6.08
C HIS A 84 -0.73 -3.06 5.60
N SER A 85 -1.66 -3.52 6.46
CA SER A 85 -3.05 -3.78 6.08
C SER A 85 -3.79 -2.56 5.51
N LEU A 86 -3.42 -1.36 5.95
CA LEU A 86 -4.02 -0.09 5.51
C LEU A 86 -3.28 0.58 4.35
N ALA A 87 -2.12 0.09 3.93
CA ALA A 87 -1.30 0.76 2.92
C ALA A 87 -1.75 0.43 1.49
N ASP A 88 -1.82 1.46 0.65
CA ASP A 88 -2.01 1.40 -0.81
C ASP A 88 -0.67 1.59 -1.55
N PRO A 89 -0.41 0.88 -2.67
CA PRO A 89 -1.27 -0.13 -3.29
C PRO A 89 -1.30 -1.45 -2.54
N PRO A 90 -2.37 -2.27 -2.70
CA PRO A 90 -2.35 -3.64 -2.23
C PRO A 90 -1.23 -4.45 -2.87
N PRO A 91 -0.66 -5.43 -2.15
CA PRO A 91 0.36 -6.30 -2.70
C PRO A 91 -0.25 -7.08 -3.87
N GLN A 92 0.37 -6.96 -5.04
CA GLN A 92 -0.07 -7.71 -6.21
C GLN A 92 0.32 -9.19 -6.06
N TYR A 93 -0.61 -10.10 -6.34
CA TYR A 93 -0.33 -11.54 -6.31
C TYR A 93 0.57 -11.94 -7.48
N PHE A 94 1.86 -12.13 -7.17
CA PHE A 94 2.88 -12.58 -8.11
C PHE A 94 3.65 -13.78 -7.53
N PRO A 95 3.05 -14.98 -7.46
CA PRO A 95 3.61 -16.11 -6.72
C PRO A 95 5.00 -16.53 -7.24
N GLN A 96 5.24 -16.42 -8.55
CA GLN A 96 6.53 -16.73 -9.19
C GLN A 96 7.19 -15.49 -9.81
N GLY A 97 6.62 -14.30 -9.62
CA GLY A 97 7.13 -13.07 -10.24
C GLY A 97 8.30 -12.45 -9.48
N TYR A 98 9.15 -11.72 -10.22
CA TYR A 98 10.27 -10.95 -9.72
C TYR A 98 10.02 -9.46 -10.06
N PRO A 99 9.46 -8.66 -9.12
CA PRO A 99 9.07 -7.29 -9.42
C PRO A 99 10.30 -6.42 -9.70
N ALA A 100 10.41 -5.91 -10.93
CA ALA A 100 11.54 -5.07 -11.33
C ALA A 100 11.64 -3.77 -10.50
N SER A 101 10.54 -3.31 -9.88
CA SER A 101 10.56 -2.17 -8.95
C SER A 101 11.51 -2.39 -7.77
N LEU A 102 11.76 -3.63 -7.37
CA LEU A 102 12.69 -3.97 -6.29
C LEU A 102 14.14 -3.57 -6.64
N ILE A 103 14.50 -3.52 -7.93
CA ILE A 103 15.80 -3.03 -8.39
C ILE A 103 15.92 -1.52 -8.14
N LYS A 104 14.86 -0.75 -8.44
CA LYS A 104 14.85 0.70 -8.17
C LYS A 104 14.98 0.98 -6.68
N VAL A 105 14.27 0.19 -5.86
CA VAL A 105 14.36 0.24 -4.40
C VAL A 105 15.78 -0.07 -3.93
N ALA A 106 16.37 -1.18 -4.38
CA ALA A 106 17.74 -1.54 -3.99
C ALA A 106 18.75 -0.45 -4.33
N ARG A 107 18.67 0.12 -5.54
CA ARG A 107 19.53 1.24 -5.94
C ARG A 107 19.32 2.48 -5.08
N ALA A 108 18.07 2.81 -4.76
CA ALA A 108 17.76 3.94 -3.89
C ALA A 108 18.36 3.74 -2.50
N ILE A 109 18.22 2.55 -1.91
CA ILE A 109 18.75 2.22 -0.58
C ILE A 109 20.28 2.24 -0.57
N THR A 110 20.94 1.75 -1.63
CA THR A 110 22.41 1.85 -1.75
C THR A 110 22.88 3.31 -1.85
N ALA A 111 22.09 4.19 -2.45
CA ALA A 111 22.42 5.62 -2.55
C ALA A 111 22.12 6.40 -1.25
N SER A 112 21.02 6.07 -0.59
CA SER A 112 20.59 6.65 0.68
C SER A 112 19.69 5.68 1.42
N THR A 113 20.00 5.41 2.68
CA THR A 113 19.14 4.58 3.54
C THR A 113 18.01 5.37 4.19
N GLN A 114 17.98 6.69 3.98
CA GLN A 114 16.95 7.57 4.50
C GLN A 114 15.77 7.69 3.53
N VAL A 115 14.56 7.63 4.08
CA VAL A 115 13.30 7.91 3.40
C VAL A 115 12.45 8.83 4.26
N SER A 116 11.80 9.82 3.64
CA SER A 116 10.98 10.79 4.35
C SER A 116 9.50 10.57 4.05
N TYR A 117 8.68 10.51 5.10
CA TYR A 117 7.22 10.50 5.01
C TYR A 117 6.64 11.57 5.92
N ASN A 118 5.77 12.41 5.38
CA ASN A 118 4.98 13.38 6.15
C ASN A 118 5.84 14.29 7.07
N GLY A 119 7.02 14.70 6.57
CA GLY A 119 7.96 15.55 7.32
C GLY A 119 8.79 14.82 8.38
N ARG A 120 8.73 13.49 8.44
CA ARG A 120 9.56 12.65 9.31
C ARG A 120 10.51 11.80 8.46
N ASP A 121 11.76 11.73 8.91
CA ASP A 121 12.79 10.91 8.27
C ASP A 121 12.89 9.56 8.97
N PHE A 122 13.04 8.50 8.18
CA PHE A 122 13.21 7.12 8.62
C PHE A 122 14.48 6.56 7.99
N ASP A 123 15.26 5.81 8.76
CA ASP A 123 16.45 5.12 8.26
C ASP A 123 16.19 3.62 8.19
N TYR A 124 16.33 3.04 6.99
CA TYR A 124 16.24 1.60 6.80
C TYR A 124 17.28 0.83 7.63
N ASN A 125 18.45 1.40 7.93
CA ASN A 125 19.50 0.74 8.72
C ASN A 125 19.14 0.58 10.20
N GLU A 126 18.27 1.44 10.75
CA GLU A 126 17.80 1.28 12.13
C GLU A 126 16.96 0.00 12.27
N MET A 127 16.25 -0.39 11.20
CA MET A 127 15.33 -1.52 11.20
C MET A 127 15.96 -2.80 10.65
N ALA A 128 16.82 -2.66 9.65
CA ALA A 128 17.56 -3.76 9.05
C ALA A 128 19.03 -3.32 8.87
N PRO A 129 19.87 -3.55 9.89
CA PRO A 129 21.30 -3.34 9.76
C PRO A 129 21.81 -4.07 8.52
N GLU A 130 22.72 -3.44 7.78
CA GLU A 130 23.31 -3.97 6.54
C GLU A 130 22.38 -3.98 5.31
N LEU A 131 21.15 -3.44 5.36
CA LEU A 131 20.26 -3.45 4.19
C LEU A 131 20.88 -2.75 2.97
N ALA A 132 21.67 -1.70 3.16
CA ALA A 132 22.41 -1.04 2.07
C ALA A 132 23.44 -1.97 1.43
N ALA A 133 24.26 -2.64 2.25
CA ALA A 133 25.26 -3.61 1.78
C ALA A 133 24.59 -4.79 1.09
N LYS A 134 23.48 -5.29 1.64
CA LYS A 134 22.67 -6.36 1.03
C LYS A 134 21.97 -5.93 -0.25
N SER A 135 21.59 -4.66 -0.38
CA SER A 135 21.06 -4.10 -1.63
C SER A 135 22.13 -4.09 -2.71
N GLU A 136 23.36 -3.69 -2.39
CA GLU A 136 24.48 -3.72 -3.32
C GLU A 136 24.85 -5.16 -3.73
N GLU A 137 24.93 -6.08 -2.77
CA GLU A 137 25.17 -7.51 -3.01
C GLU A 137 24.09 -8.11 -3.90
N PHE A 138 22.81 -7.81 -3.63
CA PHE A 138 21.68 -8.24 -4.43
C PHE A 138 21.78 -7.76 -5.88
N LEU A 139 22.12 -6.49 -6.11
CA LEU A 139 22.26 -5.94 -7.46
C LEU A 139 23.39 -6.63 -8.24
N LYS A 140 24.56 -6.84 -7.63
CA LYS A 140 25.69 -7.56 -8.25
C LYS A 140 25.36 -9.04 -8.52
N SER A 141 24.66 -9.69 -7.59
CA SER A 141 24.20 -11.06 -7.72
C SER A 141 23.18 -11.20 -8.85
N LEU A 142 22.29 -10.22 -9.01
CA LEU A 142 21.30 -10.16 -10.08
C LEU A 142 21.98 -10.07 -11.46
N ASP A 143 22.94 -9.17 -11.65
CA ASP A 143 23.70 -9.05 -12.90
C ASP A 143 24.42 -10.35 -13.29
N THR A 144 25.05 -10.99 -12.31
CA THR A 144 25.73 -12.28 -12.47
C THR A 144 24.73 -13.38 -12.87
N SER A 145 23.58 -13.41 -12.18
CA SER A 145 22.54 -14.42 -12.40
C SER A 145 21.88 -14.29 -13.77
N MET A 146 21.52 -13.07 -14.20
CA MET A 146 20.93 -12.84 -15.52
C MET A 146 21.86 -13.30 -16.64
N THR A 147 23.14 -12.98 -16.54
CA THR A 147 24.17 -13.39 -17.51
C THR A 147 24.36 -14.91 -17.51
N THR A 148 24.48 -15.52 -16.32
CA THR A 148 24.75 -16.96 -16.17
C THR A 148 23.57 -17.81 -16.63
N LEU A 149 22.33 -17.40 -16.32
CA LEU A 149 21.12 -18.09 -16.75
C LEU A 149 20.96 -18.04 -18.28
N ALA A 150 21.07 -16.84 -18.87
CA ALA A 150 20.91 -16.68 -20.31
C ALA A 150 21.99 -17.44 -21.10
N SER A 151 23.25 -17.38 -20.67
CA SER A 151 24.36 -18.14 -21.28
C SER A 151 24.14 -19.65 -21.20
N ALA A 152 23.56 -20.13 -20.09
CA ALA A 152 23.22 -21.53 -19.94
C ALA A 152 22.09 -21.97 -20.88
N PHE A 153 21.06 -21.13 -21.06
CA PHE A 153 19.98 -21.39 -22.00
C PHE A 153 20.51 -21.44 -23.44
N GLU A 154 21.34 -20.46 -23.81
CA GLU A 154 21.92 -20.37 -25.14
C GLU A 154 22.78 -21.60 -25.48
N THR A 155 23.63 -22.02 -24.53
CA THR A 155 24.52 -23.18 -24.71
C THR A 155 23.73 -24.46 -24.99
N GLU A 156 22.71 -24.75 -24.18
CA GLU A 156 21.88 -25.94 -24.34
C GLU A 156 21.04 -25.90 -25.62
N MET A 157 20.53 -24.71 -25.99
CA MET A 157 19.77 -24.54 -27.22
C MET A 157 20.62 -24.69 -28.49
N LYS A 158 21.85 -24.16 -28.51
CA LYS A 158 22.78 -24.29 -29.65
C LYS A 158 23.25 -25.73 -29.83
N ALA A 159 23.49 -26.44 -28.72
CA ALA A 159 23.93 -27.84 -28.73
C ALA A 159 22.79 -28.85 -28.88
N ASP A 160 21.55 -28.37 -29.02
CA ASP A 160 20.35 -29.20 -29.19
C ASP A 160 20.06 -30.16 -28.01
N PHE A 161 20.30 -29.66 -26.79
CA PHE A 161 20.10 -30.37 -25.52
C PHE A 161 20.84 -31.73 -25.46
N PRO A 162 22.18 -31.74 -25.56
CA PRO A 162 22.97 -32.97 -25.73
C PRO A 162 22.85 -33.92 -24.53
N SER A 163 22.54 -33.37 -23.36
CA SER A 163 22.34 -34.13 -22.12
C SER A 163 20.89 -34.59 -21.89
N GLY A 164 19.99 -34.25 -22.82
CA GLY A 164 18.56 -34.54 -22.77
C GLY A 164 17.75 -33.53 -21.96
N LEU A 165 16.46 -33.38 -22.32
CA LEU A 165 15.55 -32.41 -21.71
C LEU A 165 15.34 -32.64 -20.21
N LYS A 166 15.41 -33.89 -19.75
CA LYS A 166 15.25 -34.22 -18.33
C LYS A 166 16.36 -33.59 -17.49
N LYS A 167 17.62 -33.74 -17.92
CA LYS A 167 18.76 -33.15 -17.20
C LYS A 167 18.76 -31.64 -17.32
N PHE A 168 18.48 -31.10 -18.50
CA PHE A 168 18.28 -29.66 -18.70
C PHE A 168 17.26 -29.08 -17.72
N ASN A 169 16.09 -29.72 -17.56
CA ASN A 169 15.07 -29.27 -16.62
C ASN A 169 15.54 -29.30 -15.16
N GLN A 170 16.29 -30.34 -14.75
CA GLN A 170 16.86 -30.42 -13.39
C GLN A 170 17.89 -29.32 -13.13
N ASP A 171 18.79 -29.08 -14.09
CA ASP A 171 19.82 -28.04 -14.00
C ASP A 171 19.19 -26.64 -14.01
N MET A 172 18.16 -26.43 -14.83
CA MET A 172 17.38 -25.18 -14.86
C MET A 172 16.61 -24.96 -13.55
N GLN A 173 15.98 -26.01 -13.01
CA GLN A 173 15.29 -25.94 -11.71
C GLN A 173 16.26 -25.53 -10.59
N LYS A 174 17.47 -26.10 -10.58
CA LYS A 174 18.50 -25.73 -9.61
C LYS A 174 18.90 -24.26 -9.75
N LYS A 175 19.27 -23.82 -10.95
CA LYS A 175 19.73 -22.42 -11.18
C LYS A 175 18.64 -21.39 -10.89
N LEU A 176 17.38 -21.67 -11.28
CA LEU A 176 16.25 -20.81 -10.95
C LEU A 176 15.92 -20.84 -9.46
N GLY A 177 16.11 -21.97 -8.78
CA GLY A 177 15.96 -22.08 -7.32
C GLY A 177 17.01 -21.25 -6.57
N ASP A 178 18.27 -21.30 -7.00
CA ASP A 178 19.35 -20.47 -6.44
C ASP A 178 19.05 -18.98 -6.62
N PHE A 179 18.59 -18.59 -7.82
CA PHE A 179 18.16 -17.22 -8.13
C PHE A 179 16.99 -16.78 -7.26
N ASP A 180 15.94 -17.60 -7.14
CA ASP A 180 14.75 -17.27 -6.34
C ASP A 180 15.08 -17.18 -4.84
N LYS A 181 15.99 -18.02 -4.34
CA LYS A 181 16.46 -17.94 -2.96
C LYS A 181 17.13 -16.59 -2.68
N ALA A 182 18.08 -16.18 -3.53
CA ALA A 182 18.77 -14.89 -3.39
C ALA A 182 17.78 -13.71 -3.48
N TRP A 183 16.82 -13.79 -4.41
CA TRP A 183 15.76 -12.78 -4.53
C TRP A 183 14.90 -12.68 -3.27
N THR A 184 14.42 -13.83 -2.79
CA THR A 184 13.51 -13.92 -1.65
C THR A 184 14.17 -13.47 -0.35
N GLU A 185 15.46 -13.79 -0.16
CA GLU A 185 16.24 -13.35 1.00
C GLU A 185 16.30 -11.82 1.08
N TYR A 186 16.71 -11.17 -0.01
CA TYR A 186 16.75 -9.71 -0.08
C TYR A 186 15.35 -9.09 0.07
N GLU A 187 14.37 -9.59 -0.68
CA GLU A 187 13.01 -9.01 -0.68
C GLU A 187 12.36 -9.11 0.71
N LYS A 188 12.55 -10.21 1.44
CA LYS A 188 12.04 -10.34 2.81
C LYS A 188 12.69 -9.34 3.77
N MET A 189 14.00 -9.14 3.66
CA MET A 189 14.72 -8.17 4.49
C MET A 189 14.19 -6.76 4.25
N TYR A 190 14.08 -6.37 2.97
CA TYR A 190 13.51 -5.09 2.58
C TYR A 190 12.07 -4.92 3.07
N LEU A 191 11.19 -5.89 2.79
CA LEU A 191 9.78 -5.79 3.16
C LEU A 191 9.57 -5.76 4.67
N THR A 192 10.43 -6.41 5.46
CA THR A 192 10.37 -6.34 6.93
C THR A 192 10.65 -4.91 7.40
N ALA A 193 11.73 -4.30 6.90
CA ALA A 193 12.07 -2.91 7.23
C ALA A 193 11.00 -1.93 6.72
N LYS A 194 10.52 -2.14 5.48
CA LYS A 194 9.45 -1.33 4.89
C LYS A 194 8.16 -1.42 5.71
N ASN A 195 7.74 -2.61 6.12
CA ASN A 195 6.53 -2.79 6.92
C ASN A 195 6.62 -2.10 8.28
N HIS A 196 7.81 -2.08 8.89
CA HIS A 196 8.02 -1.34 10.12
C HIS A 196 7.81 0.16 9.89
N ILE A 197 8.46 0.74 8.88
CA ILE A 197 8.28 2.16 8.51
C ILE A 197 6.81 2.46 8.20
N ASP A 198 6.15 1.65 7.38
CA ASP A 198 4.74 1.81 7.04
C ASP A 198 3.84 1.78 8.30
N SER A 199 4.16 0.92 9.27
CA SER A 199 3.43 0.80 10.54
C SER A 199 3.59 2.06 11.41
N GLU A 200 4.79 2.64 11.45
CA GLU A 200 5.06 3.88 12.18
C GLU A 200 4.40 5.09 11.51
N VAL A 201 4.49 5.18 10.17
CA VAL A 201 3.84 6.25 9.39
C VAL A 201 2.32 6.22 9.57
N LEU A 202 1.72 5.03 9.58
CA LEU A 202 0.27 4.86 9.67
C LEU A 202 -0.23 4.65 11.11
N ARG A 203 0.63 4.77 12.12
CA ARG A 203 0.32 4.41 13.51
C ARG A 203 -0.96 5.05 14.04
N GLN A 204 -1.09 6.37 13.91
CA GLN A 204 -2.28 7.10 14.38
C GLN A 204 -3.55 6.68 13.63
N VAL A 205 -3.44 6.40 12.33
CA VAL A 205 -4.59 5.95 11.54
C VAL A 205 -5.00 4.53 11.91
N THR A 206 -4.04 3.64 12.17
CA THR A 206 -4.31 2.30 12.70
C THR A 206 -5.03 2.39 14.05
N THR A 207 -4.57 3.26 14.96
CA THR A 207 -5.25 3.53 16.23
C THR A 207 -6.69 4.01 16.00
N LEU A 208 -6.92 4.94 15.09
CA LEU A 208 -8.26 5.43 14.73
C LEU A 208 -9.18 4.32 14.22
N VAL A 209 -8.68 3.43 13.35
CA VAL A 209 -9.44 2.29 12.85
C VAL A 209 -9.82 1.34 13.99
N ASP A 210 -8.93 1.11 14.95
CA ASP A 210 -9.21 0.25 16.09
C ASP A 210 -10.17 0.89 17.10
N ILE A 211 -10.09 2.21 17.30
CA ILE A 211 -11.08 2.95 18.10
C ILE A 211 -12.46 2.88 17.43
N GLU A 212 -12.55 3.08 16.11
CA GLU A 212 -13.83 3.00 15.38
C GLU A 212 -14.49 1.63 15.51
N LYS A 213 -13.71 0.54 15.49
CA LYS A 213 -14.24 -0.81 15.73
C LYS A 213 -14.83 -0.92 17.14
N LYS A 214 -14.08 -0.49 18.16
CA LYS A 214 -14.53 -0.53 19.57
C LYS A 214 -15.76 0.35 19.78
N LEU A 215 -15.79 1.53 19.17
CA LEU A 215 -16.91 2.45 19.20
C LEU A 215 -18.16 1.82 18.57
N THR A 216 -18.02 1.23 17.38
CA THR A 216 -19.11 0.50 16.71
C THR A 216 -19.63 -0.66 17.56
N ASP A 217 -18.74 -1.42 18.20
CA ASP A 217 -19.12 -2.51 19.09
C ASP A 217 -19.86 -2.04 20.34
N ALA A 218 -19.42 -0.93 20.95
CA ALA A 218 -20.10 -0.31 22.08
C ALA A 218 -21.50 0.20 21.71
N GLU A 219 -21.64 0.85 20.54
CA GLU A 219 -22.93 1.27 20.00
C GLU A 219 -23.87 0.09 19.77
N ASN A 220 -23.38 -1.00 19.20
CA ASN A 220 -24.17 -2.21 18.95
C ASN A 220 -24.66 -2.88 20.25
N LYS A 221 -23.87 -2.76 21.33
CA LYS A 221 -24.21 -3.26 22.67
C LYS A 221 -25.03 -2.28 23.50
N LEU A 222 -25.29 -1.07 23.00
CA LEU A 222 -25.93 0.03 23.73
C LEU A 222 -25.15 0.40 25.01
N ASP A 223 -23.82 0.26 24.99
CA ASP A 223 -22.93 0.59 26.09
C ASP A 223 -22.54 2.08 26.02
N ILE A 224 -23.43 2.94 26.54
CA ILE A 224 -23.29 4.40 26.46
C ILE A 224 -22.00 4.92 27.13
N PRO A 225 -21.59 4.45 28.32
CA PRO A 225 -20.33 4.91 28.93
C PRO A 225 -19.11 4.65 28.04
N HIS A 226 -18.95 3.44 27.51
CA HIS A 226 -17.81 3.12 26.63
C HIS A 226 -17.94 3.78 25.26
N LYS A 227 -19.16 3.97 24.73
CA LYS A 227 -19.39 4.78 23.52
C LYS A 227 -18.75 6.16 23.69
N GLN A 228 -19.14 6.90 24.74
CA GLN A 228 -18.64 8.25 24.98
C GLN A 228 -17.12 8.29 25.20
N GLU A 229 -16.57 7.30 25.90
CA GLU A 229 -15.11 7.15 26.05
C GLU A 229 -14.42 7.02 24.69
N TYR A 230 -14.90 6.12 23.83
CA TYR A 230 -14.32 5.92 22.50
C TYR A 230 -14.57 7.09 21.54
N GLU A 231 -15.68 7.81 21.65
CA GLU A 231 -15.91 9.06 20.90
C GLU A 231 -14.84 10.10 21.23
N ASN A 232 -14.56 10.30 22.52
CA ASN A 232 -13.53 11.22 22.97
C ASN A 232 -12.14 10.81 22.53
N LEU A 233 -11.80 9.52 22.63
CA LEU A 233 -10.52 8.99 22.13
C LEU A 233 -10.41 9.19 20.61
N PHE A 234 -11.47 8.96 19.85
CA PHE A 234 -11.49 9.18 18.41
C PHE A 234 -11.21 10.66 18.08
N THR A 235 -11.91 11.59 18.75
CA THR A 235 -11.73 13.03 18.54
C THR A 235 -10.30 13.49 18.88
N ARG A 236 -9.70 12.97 19.95
CA ARG A 236 -8.30 13.26 20.33
C ARG A 236 -7.28 12.72 19.32
N GLU A 237 -7.48 11.52 18.79
CA GLU A 237 -6.60 10.99 17.74
C GLU A 237 -6.71 11.78 16.44
N ILE A 238 -7.93 12.22 16.07
CA ILE A 238 -8.13 13.13 14.92
C ILE A 238 -7.37 14.44 15.12
N GLU A 239 -7.51 15.06 16.30
CA GLU A 239 -6.78 16.28 16.65
C GLU A 239 -5.26 16.08 16.55
N GLY A 240 -4.74 14.98 17.10
CA GLY A 240 -3.31 14.63 17.02
C GLY A 240 -2.81 14.49 15.57
N ILE A 241 -3.58 13.83 14.71
CA ILE A 241 -3.26 13.74 13.28
C ILE A 241 -3.22 15.12 12.62
N ILE A 242 -4.17 16.00 12.96
CA ILE A 242 -4.24 17.35 12.40
C ILE A 242 -3.03 18.17 12.81
N HIS A 243 -2.62 18.13 14.09
CA HIS A 243 -1.42 18.84 14.54
C HIS A 243 -0.14 18.29 13.91
N ASP A 244 0.02 16.97 13.85
CA ASP A 244 1.20 16.33 13.26
C ASP A 244 1.33 16.60 11.75
N ASN A 245 0.20 16.85 11.07
CA ASN A 245 0.13 17.06 9.63
C ASN A 245 -0.40 18.46 9.27
N TRP A 246 -0.18 19.44 10.15
CA TRP A 246 -0.78 20.77 10.08
C TRP A 246 -0.61 21.45 8.72
N SER A 247 0.59 21.35 8.13
CA SER A 247 0.93 21.91 6.83
C SER A 247 0.02 21.43 5.70
N PHE A 248 -0.54 20.23 5.82
CA PHE A 248 -1.43 19.63 4.83
C PHE A 248 -2.92 19.91 5.11
N VAL A 249 -3.31 20.08 6.38
CA VAL A 249 -4.73 20.15 6.78
C VAL A 249 -5.26 21.58 6.84
N VAL A 250 -4.55 22.50 7.48
CA VAL A 250 -5.05 23.85 7.79
C VAL A 250 -4.06 24.86 7.24
N GLY A 251 -4.24 25.23 5.97
CA GLY A 251 -3.40 26.20 5.28
C GLY A 251 -3.16 27.48 6.08
N VAL A 252 -2.00 27.53 6.74
CA VAL A 252 -1.26 28.68 7.29
C VAL A 252 -1.88 29.45 8.47
N SER A 253 -3.06 29.09 9.01
CA SER A 253 -3.58 29.77 10.21
C SER A 253 -2.88 29.27 11.48
N GLU A 254 -1.70 29.82 11.80
CA GLU A 254 -0.93 29.46 13.01
C GLU A 254 -1.71 29.73 14.32
N GLU A 255 -2.68 30.65 14.32
CA GLU A 255 -3.56 30.92 15.47
C GLU A 255 -4.41 29.71 15.87
N LEU A 256 -4.84 28.90 14.90
CA LEU A 256 -5.62 27.70 15.16
C LEU A 256 -4.76 26.50 15.55
N LYS A 257 -3.45 26.53 15.24
CA LYS A 257 -2.54 25.42 15.52
C LYS A 257 -2.31 25.20 17.00
N SER A 258 -2.41 26.26 17.81
CA SER A 258 -2.26 26.20 19.26
C SER A 258 -3.57 25.91 19.99
N LYS A 259 -4.71 25.94 19.29
CA LYS A 259 -6.00 25.62 19.89
C LYS A 259 -6.21 24.12 19.88
N THR A 260 -6.62 23.61 21.04
CA THR A 260 -7.07 22.23 21.17
C THR A 260 -8.57 22.13 20.95
N PHE A 261 -9.04 20.95 20.60
CA PHE A 261 -10.46 20.63 20.60
C PHE A 261 -11.02 20.72 22.02
N TYR A 262 -12.30 21.10 22.10
CA TYR A 262 -13.02 21.11 23.36
C TYR A 262 -13.23 19.66 23.83
N ASP A 263 -12.93 19.36 25.09
CA ASP A 263 -13.14 18.02 25.65
C ASP A 263 -14.63 17.64 25.56
N ASN A 264 -14.93 16.46 25.03
CA ASN A 264 -16.30 16.02 24.75
C ASN A 264 -17.03 16.85 23.68
N ALA A 265 -16.33 17.42 22.70
CA ALA A 265 -16.94 18.19 21.60
C ALA A 265 -18.15 17.48 20.95
N VAL A 266 -18.06 16.18 20.67
CA VAL A 266 -19.17 15.41 20.06
C VAL A 266 -20.34 15.23 21.05
N PRO A 267 -20.13 14.72 22.28
CA PRO A 267 -21.21 14.68 23.28
C PRO A 267 -21.85 16.05 23.58
N LEU A 268 -21.08 17.14 23.56
CA LEU A 268 -21.60 18.49 23.75
C LEU A 268 -22.41 18.98 22.54
N ALA A 269 -22.01 18.61 21.32
CA ALA A 269 -22.79 18.85 20.12
C ALA A 269 -24.14 18.10 20.16
N GLU A 270 -24.13 16.82 20.57
CA GLU A 270 -25.35 16.04 20.80
C GLU A 270 -26.23 16.70 21.88
N ALA A 271 -25.61 17.22 22.94
CA ALA A 271 -26.30 17.89 24.01
C ALA A 271 -26.94 19.22 23.58
N CYS A 272 -26.30 19.97 22.67
CA CYS A 272 -26.90 21.15 22.07
C CYS A 272 -28.20 20.82 21.34
N VAL A 273 -28.24 19.69 20.63
CA VAL A 273 -29.46 19.21 19.93
C VAL A 273 -30.56 18.83 20.94
N PHE A 274 -30.23 18.16 22.03
CA PHE A 274 -31.22 17.81 23.06
C PHE A 274 -31.79 19.06 23.76
N TYR A 275 -30.95 20.07 24.02
CA TYR A 275 -31.38 21.34 24.60
C TYR A 275 -31.80 22.37 23.55
N GLU A 276 -32.31 21.95 22.38
CA GLU A 276 -32.70 22.84 21.27
C GLU A 276 -33.59 24.02 21.69
N SER A 277 -34.46 23.83 22.69
CA SER A 277 -35.35 24.88 23.22
C SER A 277 -34.63 25.98 24.01
N LYS A 278 -33.37 25.76 24.40
CA LYS A 278 -32.55 26.65 25.25
C LYS A 278 -31.36 27.24 24.52
N VAL A 279 -31.06 26.79 23.30
CA VAL A 279 -29.93 27.25 22.49
C VAL A 279 -30.42 28.09 21.30
N THR A 280 -29.55 28.91 20.74
CA THR A 280 -29.88 29.69 19.54
C THR A 280 -29.97 28.78 18.31
N PRO A 281 -30.77 29.14 17.28
CA PRO A 281 -30.82 28.37 16.04
C PRO A 281 -29.45 28.25 15.34
N GLU A 282 -28.60 29.27 15.48
CA GLU A 282 -27.24 29.28 14.94
C GLU A 282 -26.35 28.23 15.62
N TRP A 283 -26.33 28.20 16.96
CA TRP A 283 -25.58 27.20 17.72
C TRP A 283 -26.05 25.77 17.43
N LEU A 284 -27.37 25.59 17.31
CA LEU A 284 -27.95 24.30 16.94
C LEU A 284 -27.44 23.84 15.57
N GLU A 285 -27.39 24.73 14.58
CA GLU A 285 -26.89 24.42 13.24
C GLU A 285 -25.38 24.12 13.25
N GLN A 286 -24.57 24.89 13.98
CA GLN A 286 -23.14 24.63 14.13
C GLN A 286 -22.87 23.25 14.75
N CYS A 287 -23.58 22.89 15.83
CA CYS A 287 -23.44 21.57 16.45
C CYS A 287 -23.90 20.43 15.54
N LYS A 288 -24.93 20.64 14.69
CA LYS A 288 -25.30 19.66 13.66
C LYS A 288 -24.19 19.43 12.65
N TYR A 289 -23.44 20.46 12.26
CA TYR A 289 -22.25 20.28 11.41
C TYR A 289 -21.15 19.48 12.09
N VAL A 290 -20.90 19.71 13.39
CA VAL A 290 -19.92 18.91 14.16
C VAL A 290 -20.28 17.43 14.13
N ILE A 291 -21.53 17.09 14.43
CA ILE A 291 -22.03 15.71 14.39
C ILE A 291 -21.88 15.14 12.97
N LYS A 292 -22.31 15.88 11.95
CA LYS A 292 -22.25 15.43 10.55
C LYS A 292 -20.82 15.14 10.12
N ASP A 293 -19.90 16.08 10.34
CA ASP A 293 -18.50 15.96 9.91
C ASP A 293 -17.78 14.85 10.70
N TYR A 294 -18.12 14.67 11.98
CA TYR A 294 -17.67 13.54 12.79
C TYR A 294 -18.11 12.19 12.19
N LEU A 295 -19.38 12.06 11.80
CA LEU A 295 -19.89 10.83 11.19
C LEU A 295 -19.30 10.56 9.80
N GLU A 296 -19.07 11.61 9.00
CA GLU A 296 -18.36 11.48 7.72
C GLU A 296 -16.94 10.93 7.93
N LEU A 297 -16.21 11.41 8.95
CA LEU A 297 -14.90 10.89 9.34
C LEU A 297 -14.96 9.43 9.79
N ARG A 298 -15.90 9.08 10.69
CA ARG A 298 -16.07 7.68 11.14
C ARG A 298 -16.35 6.73 9.99
N ILE A 299 -17.23 7.12 9.06
CA ILE A 299 -17.50 6.32 7.85
C ILE A 299 -16.25 6.15 7.00
N TYR A 300 -15.48 7.22 6.80
CA TYR A 300 -14.23 7.14 6.05
C TYR A 300 -13.25 6.16 6.72
N VAL A 301 -13.00 6.31 8.02
CA VAL A 301 -12.11 5.45 8.81
C VAL A 301 -12.56 3.98 8.79
N ALA A 302 -13.88 3.73 8.94
CA ALA A 302 -14.43 2.38 8.88
C ALA A 302 -14.21 1.68 7.53
N ASN A 303 -14.03 2.43 6.44
CA ASN A 303 -13.79 1.88 5.10
C ASN A 303 -12.30 1.66 4.77
N LEU A 304 -11.37 2.24 5.55
CA LEU A 304 -9.93 2.15 5.31
C LEU A 304 -9.38 0.71 5.19
N PRO A 305 -9.85 -0.31 5.95
CA PRO A 305 -9.39 -1.68 5.74
C PRO A 305 -9.61 -2.22 4.32
N THR A 306 -10.56 -1.64 3.57
CA THR A 306 -10.85 -2.01 2.18
C THR A 306 -10.31 -1.01 1.17
N GLN A 307 -10.48 0.28 1.42
CA GLN A 307 -10.06 1.35 0.50
C GLN A 307 -8.57 1.64 0.57
N ARG A 308 -7.95 1.38 1.72
CA ARG A 308 -6.54 1.66 2.02
C ARG A 308 -6.21 3.15 1.85
N MET A 309 -4.96 3.50 2.15
CA MET A 309 -4.48 4.88 2.05
C MET A 309 -3.03 4.91 1.60
N TYR A 310 -2.66 6.01 0.95
CA TYR A 310 -1.27 6.29 0.63
C TYR A 310 -0.49 6.63 1.90
N LEU A 311 0.80 6.29 1.92
CA LEU A 311 1.69 6.66 3.03
C LEU A 311 1.93 8.18 3.05
N GLU A 312 2.04 8.81 1.87
CA GLU A 312 2.12 10.25 1.77
C GLU A 312 0.76 10.90 2.00
N PHE A 313 0.66 11.70 3.06
CA PHE A 313 -0.61 12.20 3.58
C PHE A 313 -1.28 13.18 2.61
N ASP A 314 -0.50 13.94 1.85
CA ASP A 314 -0.94 14.86 0.81
C ASP A 314 -1.71 14.19 -0.34
N LYS A 315 -1.42 12.92 -0.63
CA LYS A 315 -2.15 12.12 -1.63
C LYS A 315 -3.54 11.71 -1.16
N ASN A 316 -3.82 11.75 0.15
CA ASN A 316 -5.10 11.36 0.74
C ASN A 316 -6.09 12.53 0.81
N THR A 317 -6.36 13.16 -0.33
CA THR A 317 -7.15 14.41 -0.44
C THR A 317 -8.54 14.34 0.21
N ALA A 318 -9.22 13.20 0.09
CA ALA A 318 -10.53 12.99 0.72
C ALA A 318 -10.44 13.03 2.25
N PHE A 319 -9.42 12.39 2.84
CA PHE A 319 -9.21 12.38 4.28
C PHE A 319 -8.85 13.77 4.80
N LEU A 320 -7.91 14.45 4.14
CA LEU A 320 -7.50 15.82 4.48
C LEU A 320 -8.68 16.79 4.49
N ARG A 321 -9.57 16.68 3.49
CA ARG A 321 -10.78 17.50 3.43
C ARG A 321 -11.71 17.25 4.61
N LEU A 322 -11.89 16.00 5.03
CA LEU A 322 -12.74 15.64 6.18
C LEU A 322 -12.14 16.15 7.49
N LEU A 323 -10.82 15.99 7.67
CA LEU A 323 -10.10 16.51 8.84
C LEU A 323 -10.26 18.04 8.94
N LYS A 324 -10.07 18.75 7.82
CA LYS A 324 -10.22 20.22 7.77
C LYS A 324 -11.64 20.67 8.10
N LYS A 325 -12.66 20.00 7.55
CA LYS A 325 -14.07 20.30 7.84
C LYS A 325 -14.39 20.10 9.31
N PHE A 326 -14.03 18.93 9.86
CA PHE A 326 -14.30 18.61 11.25
C PHE A 326 -13.61 19.60 12.20
N HIS A 327 -12.34 19.89 11.99
CA HIS A 327 -11.62 20.91 12.76
C HIS A 327 -12.31 22.27 12.72
N ALA A 328 -12.72 22.74 11.53
CA ALA A 328 -13.45 24.00 11.40
C ALA A 328 -14.79 23.96 12.15
N SER A 329 -15.55 22.85 12.05
CA SER A 329 -16.83 22.69 12.72
C SER A 329 -16.70 22.75 14.25
N VAL A 330 -15.69 22.08 14.82
CA VAL A 330 -15.45 22.03 16.27
C VAL A 330 -15.14 23.42 16.82
N HIS A 331 -14.24 24.17 16.17
CA HIS A 331 -13.90 25.52 16.62
C HIS A 331 -15.03 26.54 16.39
N THR A 332 -15.85 26.35 15.35
CA THR A 332 -17.01 27.23 15.12
C THR A 332 -18.07 27.06 16.21
N ALA A 333 -18.21 25.87 16.79
CA ALA A 333 -19.20 25.56 17.81
C ALA A 333 -18.72 25.80 19.27
N GLU A 334 -17.55 26.39 19.48
CA GLU A 334 -16.90 26.53 20.80
C GLU A 334 -17.78 27.29 21.83
N GLU A 335 -18.48 28.34 21.39
CA GLU A 335 -19.41 29.10 22.25
C GLU A 335 -20.60 28.25 22.68
N ALA A 336 -21.17 27.47 21.75
CA ALA A 336 -22.28 26.57 22.04
C ALA A 336 -21.88 25.50 23.06
N PHE A 337 -20.68 24.92 22.92
CA PHE A 337 -20.15 23.94 23.86
C PHE A 337 -19.99 24.51 25.26
N THR A 338 -19.45 25.73 25.37
CA THR A 338 -19.27 26.43 26.65
C THR A 338 -20.60 26.66 27.37
N PHE A 339 -21.65 27.03 26.63
CA PHE A 339 -22.99 27.20 27.20
C PHE A 339 -23.59 25.86 27.66
N VAL A 340 -23.53 24.84 26.80
CA VAL A 340 -24.18 23.53 27.05
C VAL A 340 -23.51 22.77 28.19
N ASP A 341 -22.20 22.90 28.41
CA ASP A 341 -21.52 22.24 29.53
C ASP A 341 -21.97 22.77 30.91
N GLN A 342 -22.55 23.98 30.97
CA GLN A 342 -23.13 24.55 32.20
C GLN A 342 -24.54 24.03 32.48
N LEU A 343 -25.18 23.33 31.54
CA LEU A 343 -26.52 22.79 31.70
C LEU A 343 -26.50 21.45 32.46
N PRO A 344 -27.61 21.03 33.08
CA PRO A 344 -27.68 19.77 33.83
C PRO A 344 -27.26 18.56 32.98
N LYS A 345 -26.41 17.68 33.53
CA LYS A 345 -25.82 16.53 32.81
C LYS A 345 -26.74 15.30 32.68
N ASN A 346 -28.06 15.50 32.76
CA ASN A 346 -29.07 14.42 32.77
C ASN A 346 -29.21 13.67 31.43
N MET A 347 -28.44 14.02 30.40
CA MET A 347 -28.50 13.42 29.07
C MET A 347 -27.78 12.08 28.90
N LYS A 348 -26.92 11.68 29.85
CA LYS A 348 -26.02 10.52 29.68
C LYS A 348 -26.71 9.14 29.65
N GLN A 349 -28.04 9.07 29.53
CA GLN A 349 -28.83 7.84 29.66
C GLN A 349 -29.69 7.50 28.43
N SER A 350 -29.72 8.33 27.39
CA SER A 350 -30.58 8.12 26.23
C SER A 350 -29.76 7.74 24.99
N ASN A 351 -30.17 6.65 24.31
CA ASN A 351 -29.62 6.14 23.03
C ASN A 351 -29.87 7.09 21.84
N HIS A 352 -29.67 8.40 22.01
CA HIS A 352 -29.79 9.36 20.92
C HIS A 352 -28.50 9.30 20.08
N MET A 353 -28.66 9.23 18.75
CA MET A 353 -27.58 9.42 17.75
C MET A 353 -26.58 8.25 17.66
N THR A 354 -27.06 7.07 17.22
CA THR A 354 -26.17 5.98 16.78
C THR A 354 -25.98 6.05 15.27
N ARG A 355 -24.87 5.51 14.75
CA ARG A 355 -24.63 5.36 13.30
C ARG A 355 -25.84 4.77 12.56
N LYS A 356 -26.50 3.77 13.14
CA LYS A 356 -27.69 3.10 12.61
C LYS A 356 -28.92 4.01 12.54
N LEU A 357 -29.09 4.93 13.50
CA LEU A 357 -30.19 5.89 13.51
C LEU A 357 -30.01 6.99 12.46
N LEU A 358 -28.77 7.30 12.07
CA LEU A 358 -28.43 8.38 11.15
C LEU A 358 -28.08 7.90 9.73
N GLU A 359 -28.01 6.59 9.53
CA GLU A 359 -27.71 5.95 8.25
C GLU A 359 -28.64 6.39 7.09
N PRO A 360 -29.97 6.56 7.28
CA PRO A 360 -30.84 7.08 6.23
C PRO A 360 -30.48 8.51 5.78
N ASP A 361 -30.12 9.39 6.71
CA ASP A 361 -29.74 10.78 6.41
C ASP A 361 -28.35 10.85 5.77
N LEU A 362 -27.44 9.99 6.19
CA LEU A 362 -26.10 9.85 5.60
C LEU A 362 -26.16 9.28 4.16
N ILE A 363 -27.08 8.35 3.88
CA ILE A 363 -27.35 7.88 2.52
C ILE A 363 -27.88 9.01 1.65
N ARG A 364 -28.84 9.79 2.16
CA ARG A 364 -29.44 10.94 1.44
C ARG A 364 -28.40 12.01 1.08
N LEU A 365 -27.47 12.29 2.00
CA LEU A 365 -26.35 13.23 1.77
C LEU A 365 -25.36 12.72 0.70
N LYS A 366 -25.09 11.40 0.65
CA LYS A 366 -24.28 10.79 -0.41
C LYS A 366 -24.96 10.89 -1.78
N THR A 367 -26.29 10.75 -1.84
CA THR A 367 -27.05 10.89 -3.09
C THR A 367 -27.01 12.33 -3.61
N ILE A 368 -27.16 13.33 -2.73
CA ILE A 368 -27.11 14.76 -3.10
C ILE A 368 -25.74 15.15 -3.69
N ASN A 369 -24.65 14.67 -3.10
CA ASN A 369 -23.29 14.94 -3.60
C ASN A 369 -22.97 14.19 -4.91
N ALA A 370 -23.68 13.11 -5.23
CA ALA A 370 -23.53 12.37 -6.49
C ALA A 370 -24.37 12.96 -7.64
N THR A 371 -25.43 13.72 -7.33
CA THR A 371 -26.30 14.39 -8.31
C THR A 371 -25.93 15.86 -8.56
N GLY A 372 -24.97 16.40 -7.81
CA GLY A 372 -24.50 17.78 -7.91
C GLY A 372 -23.21 17.97 -8.72
N SER A 373 -22.75 16.95 -9.43
CA SER A 373 -21.60 16.98 -10.36
C SER A 373 -22.06 16.93 -11.81
#